data_AF-A0A7K0A872-F1
#
_entry.id   AF-A0A7K0A872-F1
#
_cell.length_a   1.000
_cell.length_b   1.000
_cell.length_c   1.000
_cell.angle_alpha   90.00
_cell.angle_beta   90.00
_cell.angle_gamma   90.00
#
_symmetry.space_group_name_H-M   'P 1'
#
loop_
_entity.id
_entity.type
_entity.pdbx_description
1 polymer ?
#
loop_
_entity_poly.entity_id
_entity_poly.type
_entity_poly.pdbx_seq_one_letter_code
_entity_poly.pdbx_strand_id
1 'polypeptide(L)'
;MELARDLLRFVGASPSPYHAVGEMLRRLEGAGFRGLDERERWSVGAGDCGYVVRDGGSVVAFRVGSAHPEEAGFRLIGAHTDSPNLRVRPRPDVRRTGYRLIGVEPYGGVLLHTWLDRDLTLAGRVAVREADGDIGMRLVRLPGAPLRIPSLAIHLNREIRENGVLCSSCRS
;
A
#
# COMPACT_ATOMS: atom_id res chain seq x y z
N MET A 1 -16.19 -20.55 2.11
CA MET A 1 -14.72 -20.69 2.12
C MET A 1 -14.03 -20.01 0.93
N GLU A 2 -14.67 -19.91 -0.23
CA GLU A 2 -14.08 -19.29 -1.43
C GLU A 2 -13.76 -17.80 -1.28
N LEU A 3 -14.71 -17.00 -0.77
CA LEU A 3 -14.50 -15.55 -0.52
C LEU A 3 -13.32 -15.27 0.42
N ALA A 4 -13.15 -16.07 1.47
CA ALA A 4 -12.03 -15.92 2.40
C ALA A 4 -10.69 -16.21 1.71
N ARG A 5 -10.61 -17.26 0.87
CA ARG A 5 -9.40 -17.54 0.08
C ARG A 5 -9.11 -16.43 -0.93
N ASP A 6 -10.15 -15.87 -1.53
CA ASP A 6 -9.99 -14.77 -2.46
C ASP A 6 -9.47 -13.48 -1.79
N LEU A 7 -9.98 -13.18 -0.59
CA LEU A 7 -9.46 -12.11 0.24
C LEU A 7 -7.99 -12.33 0.59
N LEU A 8 -7.59 -13.55 0.96
CA LEU A 8 -6.18 -13.85 1.25
C LEU A 8 -5.29 -13.62 0.02
N ARG A 9 -5.75 -13.98 -1.19
CA ARG A 9 -5.03 -13.68 -2.43
C ARG A 9 -4.94 -12.17 -2.67
N PHE A 10 -6.03 -11.44 -2.47
CA PHE A 10 -6.04 -9.98 -2.61
C PHE A 10 -5.01 -9.33 -1.67
N VAL A 11 -5.02 -9.69 -0.38
CA VAL A 11 -4.08 -9.18 0.62
C VAL A 11 -2.64 -9.56 0.27
N GLY A 12 -2.39 -10.81 -0.13
CA GLY A 12 -1.04 -11.28 -0.52
C GLY A 12 -0.46 -10.61 -1.77
N ALA A 13 -1.33 -10.16 -2.68
CA ALA A 13 -0.97 -9.37 -3.86
C ALA A 13 -0.78 -7.88 -3.57
N SER A 14 -1.22 -7.40 -2.40
CA SER A 14 -1.35 -5.97 -2.07
C SER A 14 -0.45 -5.50 -0.92
N PRO A 15 0.89 -5.68 -0.97
CA PRO A 15 1.78 -5.31 0.14
C PRO A 15 1.96 -3.79 0.33
N SER A 16 1.42 -2.95 -0.56
CA SER A 16 1.37 -1.51 -0.42
C SER A 16 0.11 -0.93 -1.09
N PRO A 17 -0.28 0.32 -0.79
CA PRO A 17 -1.49 0.93 -1.38
C PRO A 17 -1.48 0.90 -2.91
N TYR A 18 -0.29 1.09 -3.50
CA TYR A 18 -0.10 1.07 -4.95
C TYR A 18 -0.32 -0.33 -5.55
N HIS A 19 0.07 -1.38 -4.83
CA HIS A 19 -0.21 -2.76 -5.25
C HIS A 19 -1.68 -3.13 -5.04
N ALA A 20 -2.31 -2.63 -3.97
CA ALA A 20 -3.75 -2.77 -3.75
C ALA A 20 -4.54 -2.18 -4.93
N VAL A 21 -4.23 -0.95 -5.33
CA VAL A 21 -4.83 -0.36 -6.54
C VAL A 21 -4.54 -1.22 -7.76
N GLY A 22 -3.29 -1.61 -8.01
CA GLY A 22 -2.95 -2.47 -9.15
C GLY A 22 -3.76 -3.76 -9.23
N GLU A 23 -3.96 -4.44 -8.10
CA GLU A 23 -4.78 -5.65 -8.02
C GLU A 23 -6.28 -5.36 -8.20
N MET A 24 -6.78 -4.23 -7.68
CA MET A 24 -8.16 -3.78 -7.96
C MET A 24 -8.36 -3.51 -9.45
N LEU A 25 -7.43 -2.82 -10.12
CA LEU A 25 -7.51 -2.54 -11.55
C LEU A 25 -7.54 -3.82 -12.37
N ARG A 26 -6.63 -4.77 -12.08
CA ARG A 26 -6.60 -6.07 -12.75
C ARG A 26 -7.95 -6.80 -12.67
N ARG A 27 -8.62 -6.73 -11.51
CA ARG A 27 -9.95 -7.33 -11.29
C ARG A 27 -11.06 -6.56 -12.00
N LEU A 28 -11.01 -5.23 -11.95
CA LEU A 28 -11.98 -4.34 -12.60
C LEU A 28 -11.94 -4.53 -14.12
N GLU A 29 -10.75 -4.55 -14.72
CA GLU A 29 -10.55 -4.80 -16.16
C GLU A 29 -11.03 -6.19 -16.55
N GLY A 30 -10.73 -7.21 -15.74
CA GLY A 30 -11.27 -8.57 -15.94
C GLY A 30 -12.81 -8.64 -15.86
N ALA A 31 -13.45 -7.65 -15.24
CA ALA A 31 -14.90 -7.49 -15.16
C ALA A 31 -15.47 -6.50 -16.21
N GLY A 32 -14.65 -6.06 -17.17
CA GLY A 32 -15.04 -5.19 -18.28
C GLY A 32 -15.03 -3.69 -17.97
N PHE A 33 -14.50 -3.25 -16.83
CA PHE A 33 -14.35 -1.82 -16.55
C PHE A 33 -13.20 -1.23 -17.38
N ARG A 34 -13.40 0.00 -17.84
CA ARG A 34 -12.40 0.74 -18.62
C ARG A 34 -11.71 1.83 -17.80
N GLY A 35 -10.40 1.93 -17.91
CA GLY A 35 -9.64 3.04 -17.33
C GLY A 35 -9.93 4.37 -18.04
N LEU A 36 -10.08 5.43 -17.26
CA LEU A 36 -10.31 6.80 -17.72
C LEU A 36 -9.20 7.72 -17.20
N ASP A 37 -8.71 8.60 -18.06
CA ASP A 37 -7.72 9.62 -17.70
C ASP A 37 -8.44 10.84 -17.11
N GLU A 38 -8.08 11.23 -15.87
CA GLU A 38 -8.68 12.39 -15.20
C GLU A 38 -8.41 13.75 -15.88
N ARG A 39 -7.50 13.79 -16.84
CA ARG A 39 -7.16 14.97 -17.63
C ARG A 39 -8.03 15.11 -18.88
N GLU A 40 -8.76 14.08 -19.25
CA GLU A 40 -9.57 14.05 -20.46
C GLU A 40 -11.05 14.26 -20.17
N ARG A 41 -11.79 14.74 -21.17
CA ARG A 41 -13.26 14.78 -21.10
C ARG A 41 -13.81 13.38 -21.33
N TRP A 42 -14.60 12.88 -20.40
CA TRP A 42 -15.22 11.57 -20.53
C TRP A 42 -16.55 11.64 -21.26
N SER A 43 -16.82 10.64 -22.10
CA SER A 43 -18.15 10.30 -22.59
C SER A 43 -18.51 8.94 -22.02
N VAL A 44 -19.51 8.93 -21.14
CA VAL A 44 -20.03 7.72 -20.49
C VAL A 44 -21.56 7.70 -20.62
N GLY A 45 -22.10 6.56 -21.00
CA GLY A 45 -23.53 6.32 -21.17
C GLY A 45 -24.08 5.31 -20.17
N ALA A 46 -25.40 5.11 -20.23
CA ALA A 46 -26.08 4.11 -19.40
C ALA A 46 -25.47 2.71 -19.59
N GLY A 47 -25.19 2.03 -18.48
CA GLY A 47 -24.59 0.68 -18.48
C GLY A 47 -23.06 0.66 -18.52
N ASP A 48 -22.40 1.77 -18.88
CA ASP A 48 -20.95 1.85 -18.92
C ASP A 48 -20.34 1.62 -17.54
N CYS A 49 -19.15 1.03 -17.52
CA CYS A 49 -18.36 0.86 -16.32
C CYS A 49 -16.92 1.34 -16.53
N GLY A 50 -16.44 2.12 -15.57
CA GLY A 50 -15.15 2.76 -15.68
C GLY A 50 -14.49 2.97 -14.32
N TYR A 51 -13.20 3.27 -14.36
CA TYR A 51 -12.45 3.63 -13.17
C TYR A 51 -11.47 4.76 -13.47
N VAL A 52 -11.13 5.51 -12.42
CA VAL A 52 -10.11 6.55 -12.42
C VAL A 52 -9.15 6.30 -11.29
N VAL A 53 -7.86 6.50 -11.53
CA VAL A 53 -6.80 6.31 -10.55
C VAL A 53 -6.11 7.65 -10.32
N ARG A 54 -5.94 8.03 -9.06
CA ARG A 54 -5.22 9.24 -8.67
C ARG A 54 -4.00 8.89 -7.83
N ASP A 55 -2.86 9.46 -8.19
CA ASP A 55 -1.54 9.21 -7.59
C ASP A 55 -1.16 7.71 -7.53
N GLY A 56 -1.83 6.83 -8.28
CA GLY A 56 -1.64 5.38 -8.22
C GLY A 56 -2.05 4.71 -6.91
N GLY A 57 -2.40 5.47 -5.86
CA GLY A 57 -2.73 4.96 -4.52
C GLY A 57 -4.23 4.98 -4.20
N SER A 58 -5.02 5.69 -5.02
CA SER A 58 -6.47 5.80 -4.87
C SER A 58 -7.17 5.44 -6.18
N VAL A 59 -8.30 4.74 -6.08
CA VAL A 59 -9.14 4.37 -7.22
C VAL A 59 -10.60 4.68 -6.93
N VAL A 60 -11.28 5.21 -7.94
CA VAL A 60 -12.75 5.33 -7.95
C VAL A 60 -13.24 4.50 -9.13
N ALA A 61 -14.03 3.46 -8.86
CA ALA A 61 -14.69 2.65 -9.86
C ALA A 61 -16.19 2.88 -9.82
N PHE A 62 -16.83 2.94 -10.98
CA PHE A 62 -18.25 3.25 -11.10
C PHE A 62 -18.93 2.45 -12.22
N ARG A 63 -20.24 2.27 -12.08
CA ARG A 63 -21.13 1.77 -13.13
C ARG A 63 -22.28 2.75 -13.27
N VAL A 64 -22.53 3.19 -14.50
CA VAL A 64 -23.58 4.15 -14.82
C VAL A 64 -24.91 3.40 -14.87
N GLY A 65 -25.90 3.87 -14.10
CA GLY A 65 -27.26 3.34 -14.12
C GLY A 65 -28.00 3.68 -15.42
N SER A 66 -29.24 3.20 -15.54
CA SER A 66 -30.11 3.51 -16.69
C SER A 66 -30.86 4.82 -16.55
N ALA A 67 -31.17 5.25 -15.33
CA ALA A 67 -31.85 6.51 -15.04
C ALA A 67 -30.85 7.65 -14.78
N HIS A 68 -31.28 8.89 -15.00
CA HIS A 68 -30.43 10.06 -14.81
C HIS A 68 -30.03 10.21 -13.32
N PRO A 69 -28.77 10.60 -12.99
CA PRO A 69 -28.34 10.71 -11.60
C PRO A 69 -29.14 11.68 -10.74
N GLU A 70 -29.75 12.70 -11.35
CA GLU A 70 -30.65 13.64 -10.63
C GLU A 70 -31.92 12.97 -10.10
N GLU A 71 -32.38 11.90 -10.76
CA GLU A 71 -33.57 11.15 -10.36
C GLU A 71 -33.22 9.97 -9.46
N ALA A 72 -32.16 9.23 -9.80
CA ALA A 72 -31.80 7.97 -9.14
C ALA A 72 -30.75 8.11 -8.02
N GLY A 73 -30.02 9.23 -8.00
CA GLY A 73 -28.91 9.47 -7.08
C GLY A 73 -27.73 8.51 -7.27
N PHE A 74 -26.89 8.40 -6.23
CA PHE A 74 -25.71 7.55 -6.23
C PHE A 74 -25.77 6.50 -5.10
N ARG A 75 -25.20 5.32 -5.36
CA ARG A 75 -24.90 4.31 -4.35
C ARG A 75 -23.39 4.24 -4.19
N LEU A 76 -22.90 4.70 -3.04
CA LEU A 76 -21.47 4.87 -2.78
C LEU A 76 -21.02 3.93 -1.69
N ILE A 77 -19.89 3.24 -1.92
CA ILE A 77 -19.18 2.46 -0.92
C ILE A 77 -17.77 3.05 -0.82
N GLY A 78 -17.41 3.51 0.37
CA GLY A 78 -16.09 4.06 0.66
C GLY A 78 -15.24 3.09 1.47
N ALA A 79 -13.97 2.97 1.09
CA ALA A 79 -12.94 2.26 1.84
C ALA A 79 -11.59 2.98 1.60
N HIS A 80 -10.52 2.51 2.26
CA HIS A 80 -9.18 3.05 2.09
C HIS A 80 -8.19 1.94 1.70
N THR A 81 -7.13 2.30 0.96
CA THR A 81 -6.14 1.37 0.38
C THR A 81 -4.91 1.18 1.25
N ASP A 82 -4.75 2.02 2.27
CA ASP A 82 -3.58 2.05 3.13
C ASP A 82 -3.80 1.33 4.46
N SER A 83 -2.71 1.05 5.15
CA SER A 83 -2.70 0.43 6.47
C SER A 83 -1.46 0.92 7.23
N PRO A 84 -1.49 0.98 8.56
CA PRO A 84 -0.32 1.36 9.34
C PRO A 84 0.91 0.50 9.01
N ASN A 85 2.06 1.13 8.73
CA ASN A 85 3.27 0.44 8.30
C ASN A 85 4.55 1.21 8.63
N LEU A 86 5.70 0.63 8.29
CA LEU A 86 7.00 1.30 8.35
C LEU A 86 7.42 1.73 6.93
N ARG A 87 7.57 3.04 6.72
CA ARG A 87 8.02 3.61 5.45
C ARG A 87 9.51 3.87 5.45
N VAL A 88 10.15 3.64 4.32
CA VAL A 88 11.57 3.99 4.13
C VAL A 88 11.70 5.51 4.06
N ARG A 89 12.60 6.08 4.86
CA ARG A 89 12.86 7.52 4.86
C ARG A 89 13.53 7.95 3.55
N PRO A 90 13.37 9.22 3.12
CA PRO A 90 14.06 9.74 1.92
C PRO A 90 15.59 9.63 1.98
N ARG A 91 16.18 9.66 3.18
CA ARG A 91 17.60 9.39 3.43
C ARG A 91 17.72 8.12 4.29
N PRO A 92 17.66 6.93 3.68
CA PRO A 92 17.49 5.69 4.43
C PRO A 92 18.81 5.02 4.83
N ASP A 93 19.94 5.37 4.22
CA ASP A 93 21.21 4.71 4.51
C ASP A 93 21.72 5.08 5.91
N VAL A 94 21.68 4.11 6.82
CA VAL A 94 22.20 4.24 8.19
C VAL A 94 23.29 3.18 8.39
N ARG A 95 24.43 3.57 8.95
CA ARG A 95 25.53 2.65 9.31
C ARG A 95 25.77 2.71 10.80
N ARG A 96 25.68 1.57 11.48
CA ARG A 96 25.88 1.49 12.93
C ARG A 96 26.41 0.12 13.33
N THR A 97 27.47 0.11 14.14
CA THR A 97 28.05 -1.12 14.74
C THR A 97 28.30 -2.24 13.70
N GLY A 98 28.86 -1.89 12.54
CA GLY A 98 29.14 -2.85 11.46
C GLY A 98 27.94 -3.25 10.59
N TYR A 99 26.72 -2.82 10.92
CA TYR A 99 25.52 -3.07 10.11
C TYR A 99 25.21 -1.92 9.15
N ARG A 100 24.72 -2.28 7.95
CA ARG A 100 24.00 -1.37 7.06
C ARG A 100 22.50 -1.54 7.31
N LEU A 101 21.86 -0.45 7.70
CA LEU A 101 20.46 -0.41 8.11
C LEU A 101 19.66 0.48 7.15
N ILE A 102 18.35 0.26 7.11
CA ILE A 102 17.40 1.10 6.40
C ILE A 102 16.62 1.91 7.43
N GLY A 103 16.80 3.23 7.40
CA GLY A 103 16.04 4.16 8.21
C GLY A 103 14.57 4.16 7.80
N VAL A 104 13.69 3.92 8.77
CA VAL A 104 12.24 3.89 8.58
C VAL A 104 11.52 4.88 9.49
N GLU A 105 10.29 5.23 9.11
CA GLU A 105 9.37 6.03 9.90
C GLU A 105 8.00 5.35 9.99
N PRO A 106 7.30 5.44 11.14
CA PRO A 106 5.94 4.94 11.24
C PRO A 106 4.99 5.75 10.35
N TYR A 107 4.11 5.04 9.65
CA TYR A 107 2.97 5.61 8.97
C TYR A 107 1.69 5.13 9.68
N GLY A 108 0.88 6.06 10.19
CA GLY A 108 -0.32 5.75 10.96
C GLY A 108 -0.05 5.23 12.38
N GLY A 109 -1.09 4.71 13.04
CA GLY A 109 -1.03 4.18 14.41
C GLY A 109 -0.39 2.79 14.50
N VAL A 110 0.92 2.70 14.25
CA VAL A 110 1.64 1.42 14.19
C VAL A 110 1.86 0.84 15.60
N LEU A 111 1.46 -0.41 15.80
CA LEU A 111 1.86 -1.21 16.96
C LEU A 111 3.29 -1.74 16.77
N LEU A 112 4.30 -0.91 17.04
CA LEU A 112 5.71 -1.19 16.70
C LEU A 112 6.24 -2.54 17.17
N HIS A 113 5.79 -3.03 18.33
CA HIS A 113 6.25 -4.31 18.88
C HIS A 113 5.87 -5.52 18.01
N THR A 114 4.80 -5.44 17.20
CA THR A 114 4.37 -6.55 16.33
C THR A 114 5.26 -6.72 15.09
N TRP A 115 6.05 -5.69 14.78
CA TRP A 115 7.02 -5.65 13.68
C TRP A 115 8.39 -6.21 14.07
N LEU A 116 8.66 -6.39 15.36
CA LEU A 116 9.88 -7.03 15.83
C LEU A 116 9.89 -8.50 15.42
N ASP A 117 11.09 -8.99 15.10
CA ASP A 117 11.36 -10.39 14.81
C ASP A 117 10.53 -11.00 13.67
N ARG A 118 10.01 -10.14 12.78
CA ARG A 118 9.36 -10.53 11.54
C ARG A 118 10.36 -10.58 10.39
N ASP A 119 10.12 -11.52 9.50
CA ASP A 119 10.75 -11.57 8.19
C ASP A 119 10.03 -10.56 7.29
N LEU A 120 10.72 -9.46 6.98
CA LEU A 120 10.14 -8.31 6.29
C LEU A 120 10.71 -8.17 4.88
N THR A 121 9.88 -7.65 3.99
CA THR A 121 10.28 -7.22 2.64
C THR A 121 9.88 -5.76 2.42
N LEU A 122 10.35 -5.18 1.32
CA LEU A 122 10.01 -3.84 0.89
C LEU A 122 9.10 -3.93 -0.34
N ALA A 123 7.99 -3.21 -0.29
CA ALA A 123 7.12 -3.02 -1.45
C ALA A 123 6.65 -1.56 -1.54
N GLY A 124 6.55 -1.04 -2.75
CA GLY A 124 6.20 0.35 -2.99
C GLY A 124 6.24 0.71 -4.46
N ARG A 125 6.48 1.99 -4.74
CA ARG A 125 6.73 2.49 -6.09
C ARG A 125 8.02 3.31 -6.09
N VAL A 126 8.68 3.35 -7.24
CA VAL A 126 9.86 4.18 -7.50
C VAL A 126 9.59 5.05 -8.72
N ALA A 127 10.07 6.28 -8.66
CA ALA A 127 10.17 7.14 -9.83
C ALA A 127 11.49 6.83 -10.53
N VAL A 128 11.43 6.48 -11.81
CA VAL A 128 12.59 6.16 -12.64
C VAL A 128 12.65 7.10 -13.83
N ARG A 129 13.86 7.49 -14.21
CA ARG A 129 14.07 8.17 -15.50
C ARG A 129 14.09 7.10 -16.59
N GLU A 130 13.19 7.24 -17.54
CA GLU A 130 13.06 6.37 -18.70
C GLU A 130 14.08 6.75 -19.79
N ALA A 131 14.21 5.89 -20.81
CA ALA A 131 15.19 6.07 -21.88
C ALA A 131 14.94 7.33 -22.74
N ASP A 132 13.68 7.76 -22.84
CA ASP A 132 13.25 8.98 -23.53
C ASP A 132 13.45 10.26 -22.69
N GLY A 133 13.88 10.13 -21.43
CA GLY A 133 14.12 11.23 -20.51
C GLY A 133 12.95 11.54 -19.57
N ASP A 134 11.77 10.95 -19.81
CA ASP A 134 10.59 11.14 -18.96
C ASP A 134 10.72 10.41 -17.61
N ILE A 135 9.86 10.78 -16.65
CA ILE A 135 9.79 10.14 -15.34
C ILE A 135 8.60 9.17 -15.32
N GLY A 136 8.91 7.88 -15.26
CA GLY A 136 7.94 6.82 -15.08
C GLY A 136 7.84 6.36 -13.63
N MET A 137 6.65 5.91 -13.22
CA MET A 137 6.46 5.22 -11.95
C MET A 137 6.51 3.71 -12.17
N ARG A 138 7.23 2.98 -11.32
CA ARG A 138 7.30 1.51 -11.34
C ARG A 138 7.01 0.94 -9.98
N LEU A 139 6.15 -0.08 -9.93
CA LEU A 139 5.95 -0.87 -8.71
C LEU A 139 7.17 -1.75 -8.46
N VAL A 140 7.56 -1.84 -7.19
CA VAL A 140 8.68 -2.68 -6.76
C VAL A 140 8.23 -3.49 -5.55
N ARG A 141 8.59 -4.77 -5.56
CA ARG A 141 8.52 -5.68 -4.42
C ARG A 141 9.80 -6.49 -4.41
N LEU A 142 10.56 -6.43 -3.31
CA LEU A 142 11.76 -7.24 -3.18
C LEU A 142 11.39 -8.72 -2.98
N PRO A 143 12.13 -9.65 -3.61
CA PRO A 143 11.90 -11.08 -3.40
C PRO A 143 12.34 -11.50 -2.00
N GLY A 144 11.67 -12.52 -1.45
CA GLY A 144 11.97 -13.05 -0.13
C GLY A 144 11.70 -12.05 1.00
N ALA A 145 12.49 -12.14 2.06
CA ALA A 145 12.38 -11.28 3.24
C ALA A 145 13.76 -10.80 3.71
N PRO A 146 14.38 -9.85 2.97
CA PRO A 146 15.75 -9.43 3.24
C PRO A 146 15.91 -8.51 4.47
N LEU A 147 14.80 -8.11 5.12
CA LEU A 147 14.79 -7.12 6.19
C LEU A 147 14.29 -7.74 7.48
N ARG A 148 14.84 -7.27 8.62
CA ARG A 148 14.41 -7.68 9.95
C ARG A 148 14.64 -6.56 10.95
N ILE A 149 13.73 -6.44 11.91
CA ILE A 149 13.89 -5.57 13.09
C ILE A 149 14.06 -6.49 14.29
N PRO A 150 15.30 -6.79 14.70
CA PRO A 150 15.53 -7.75 15.77
C PRO A 150 15.12 -7.17 17.13
N SER A 151 14.52 -7.99 17.98
CA SER A 151 14.36 -7.64 19.40
C SER A 151 15.70 -7.69 20.14
N LEU A 152 15.78 -6.95 21.26
CA LEU A 152 16.90 -7.06 22.17
C LEU A 152 16.76 -8.34 23.00
N ALA A 153 17.86 -9.10 23.13
CA ALA A 153 17.86 -10.32 23.94
C ALA A 153 17.41 -10.04 25.38
N ILE A 154 16.52 -10.89 25.90
CA ILE A 154 15.90 -10.71 27.22
C ILE A 154 16.91 -10.63 28.38
N HIS A 155 18.06 -11.30 28.24
CA HIS A 155 19.14 -11.26 29.23
C HIS A 155 19.70 -9.85 29.44
N LEU A 156 19.57 -8.98 28.43
CA LEU A 156 20.04 -7.60 28.41
C LEU A 156 18.93 -6.58 28.71
N ASN A 157 17.66 -7.01 28.82
CA ASN A 157 16.52 -6.15 29.14
C ASN A 157 15.46 -6.93 29.92
N ARG A 158 15.70 -7.09 31.23
CA ARG A 158 14.84 -7.88 32.13
C ARG A 158 13.49 -7.20 32.42
N GLU A 159 13.47 -5.87 32.40
CA GLU A 159 12.29 -5.05 32.68
C GLU A 159 11.24 -5.05 31.56
N ILE A 160 11.58 -5.60 30.37
CA ILE A 160 10.67 -5.67 29.23
C ILE A 160 9.40 -6.48 29.52
N ARG A 161 9.45 -7.39 30.49
CA ARG A 161 8.29 -8.18 30.94
C ARG A 161 7.25 -7.35 31.69
N GLU A 162 7.68 -6.27 32.33
CA GLU A 162 6.83 -5.40 33.16
C GLU A 162 6.36 -4.17 32.38
N ASN A 163 7.27 -3.57 31.60
CA ASN A 163 7.04 -2.29 30.92
C ASN A 163 6.67 -2.41 29.44
N GLY A 164 6.72 -3.63 28.87
CA GLY A 164 6.54 -3.86 27.44
C GLY A 164 7.69 -3.32 26.58
N VAL A 165 7.55 -3.44 25.25
CA VAL A 165 8.56 -2.94 24.30
C VAL A 165 8.41 -1.43 24.13
N LEU A 166 9.31 -0.67 24.74
CA LEU A 166 9.44 0.78 24.52
C LEU A 166 10.38 1.05 23.34
N CYS A 167 9.85 1.48 22.21
CA CYS A 167 10.66 1.97 21.10
C CYS A 167 11.05 3.43 21.36
N SER A 168 12.29 3.68 21.78
CA SER A 168 12.76 4.97 22.30
C SER A 168 12.94 6.07 21.24
N SER A 169 12.70 5.80 19.96
CA SER A 169 12.85 6.78 18.87
C SER A 169 11.55 7.50 18.46
N CYS A 170 10.47 7.40 19.24
CA CYS A 170 9.20 8.09 18.97
C CYS A 170 9.01 9.40 19.75
N ARG A 171 10.03 9.91 20.43
CA ARG A 171 10.03 11.28 20.98
C ARG A 171 10.91 12.16 20.11
N SER A 172 10.30 12.83 19.15
CA SER A 172 10.78 14.07 18.53
C SER A 172 9.78 15.15 18.87
#